data_AF-A0A921LRT4-F1
#
_entry.id   AF-A0A921LRT4-F1
#
_cell.length_a   1.000
_cell.length_b   1.000
_cell.length_c   1.000
_cell.angle_alpha   90.00
_cell.angle_beta   90.00
_cell.angle_gamma   90.00
#
_symmetry.space_group_name_H-M   'P 1'
#
loop_
_entity.id
_entity.type
_entity.pdbx_description
1 polymer ?
#
loop_
_entity_poly.entity_id
_entity_poly.type
_entity_poly.pdbx_seq_one_letter_code
_entity_poly.pdbx_strand_id
1 'polypeptide(L)'
;MRVLDVFFSLHARVLTVDTSAVAAWQAGDIVVFDGGRHIGIVSDLRDANGTPFIIHNMGQPRREEDYLAYPFSMPPTAHYRFDASQVPSEVLR
;
A
#
# COMPACT_ATOMS: atom_id res chain seq x y z
N MET A 1 2.68 -10.55 -14.05
CA MET A 1 2.06 -9.43 -14.81
C MET A 1 1.86 -8.29 -13.83
N ARG A 2 2.39 -7.08 -14.09
CA ARG A 2 2.48 -5.95 -13.14
C ARG A 2 1.58 -4.76 -13.53
N VAL A 3 0.33 -5.02 -13.92
CA VAL A 3 -0.56 -3.96 -14.48
C VAL A 3 -0.81 -2.84 -13.47
N LEU A 4 -1.19 -3.19 -12.24
CA LEU A 4 -1.50 -2.20 -11.20
C LEU A 4 -0.26 -1.39 -10.78
N ASP A 5 0.88 -2.04 -10.62
CA ASP A 5 2.14 -1.39 -10.28
C ASP A 5 2.56 -0.37 -11.36
N VAL A 6 2.46 -0.75 -12.64
CA VAL A 6 2.72 0.16 -13.76
C VAL A 6 1.72 1.33 -13.75
N PHE A 7 0.43 1.05 -13.61
CA PHE A 7 -0.60 2.10 -13.56
C PHE A 7 -0.34 3.13 -12.45
N PHE A 8 -0.13 2.67 -11.21
CA PHE A 8 0.10 3.57 -10.09
C PHE A 8 1.44 4.31 -10.19
N SER A 9 2.49 3.69 -10.76
CA SER A 9 3.76 4.39 -10.99
C SER A 9 3.64 5.56 -11.97
N LEU A 10 2.67 5.51 -12.89
CA LEU A 10 2.42 6.57 -13.87
C LEU A 10 1.41 7.62 -13.40
N HIS A 11 0.46 7.23 -12.54
CA HIS A 11 -0.72 8.04 -12.22
C HIS A 11 -0.92 8.33 -10.74
N ALA A 12 -0.03 7.85 -9.86
CA ALA A 12 -0.06 8.13 -8.43
C ALA A 12 1.26 8.78 -7.97
N ARG A 13 1.23 9.42 -6.80
CA ARG A 13 2.45 9.88 -6.16
C ARG A 13 3.20 8.69 -5.58
N VAL A 14 4.45 8.50 -5.99
CA VAL A 14 5.37 7.51 -5.40
C VAL A 14 5.84 7.98 -4.03
N LEU A 15 5.78 7.09 -3.04
CA LEU A 15 6.18 7.32 -1.66
C LEU A 15 7.31 6.39 -1.24
N THR A 16 7.89 6.64 -0.06
CA THR A 16 8.90 5.75 0.52
C THR A 16 8.31 4.40 0.90
N VAL A 17 9.09 3.33 0.72
CA VAL A 17 8.78 1.98 1.22
C VAL A 17 9.46 1.69 2.56
N ASP A 18 10.21 2.64 3.10
CA ASP A 18 10.76 2.56 4.46
C ASP A 18 9.60 2.56 5.48
N THR A 19 9.38 1.40 6.10
CA THR A 19 8.31 1.19 7.08
C THR A 19 8.58 1.91 8.41
N SER A 20 9.83 2.30 8.68
CA SER A 20 10.16 3.10 9.86
C SER A 20 9.72 4.56 9.74
N ALA A 21 9.52 5.05 8.52
CA ALA A 21 9.02 6.39 8.23
C ALA A 21 7.49 6.48 8.40
N VAL A 22 6.96 6.11 9.57
CA VAL A 22 5.51 5.91 9.85
C VAL A 22 4.60 7.08 9.43
N ALA A 23 5.11 8.31 9.45
CA ALA A 23 4.38 9.52 9.04
C ALA A 23 4.13 9.60 7.51
N ALA A 24 4.94 8.90 6.70
CA ALA A 24 4.76 8.87 5.25
C ALA A 24 3.58 8.01 4.80
N TRP A 25 3.18 7.04 5.63
CA TRP A 25 2.10 6.09 5.36
C TRP A 25 0.78 6.65 5.88
N GLN A 26 -0.18 6.89 5.00
CA GLN A 26 -1.49 7.45 5.33
C GLN A 26 -2.61 6.53 4.85
N ALA A 27 -3.76 6.62 5.52
CA ALA A 27 -4.92 5.82 5.17
C ALA A 27 -5.30 5.99 3.69
N GLY A 28 -5.60 4.87 3.02
CA GLY A 28 -5.93 4.85 1.59
C GLY A 28 -4.73 4.77 0.65
N ASP A 29 -3.50 4.90 1.15
CA ASP A 29 -2.32 4.61 0.33
C ASP A 29 -2.31 3.15 -0.12
N ILE A 30 -1.74 2.90 -1.29
CA ILE A 30 -1.68 1.58 -1.94
C ILE A 30 -0.27 1.04 -1.82
N VAL A 31 -0.13 -0.20 -1.38
CA VAL A 31 1.16 -0.84 -1.13
C VAL A 31 1.27 -2.10 -1.97
N VAL A 32 2.33 -2.19 -2.76
CA VAL A 32 2.66 -3.36 -3.56
C VAL A 32 3.80 -4.09 -2.90
N PHE A 33 3.62 -5.38 -2.65
CA PHE A 33 4.59 -6.22 -1.97
C PHE A 33 5.29 -7.15 -2.95
N ASP A 34 6.57 -7.39 -2.68
CA ASP A 34 7.36 -8.49 -3.23
C ASP A 34 7.29 -8.59 -4.76
N GLY A 35 7.48 -7.45 -5.42
CA GLY A 35 7.56 -7.35 -6.88
C GLY A 35 6.23 -7.47 -7.59
N GLY A 36 5.12 -7.18 -6.89
CA GLY A 36 3.77 -7.29 -7.43
C GLY A 36 3.13 -8.65 -7.21
N ARG A 37 3.68 -9.47 -6.31
CA ARG A 37 3.06 -10.75 -5.89
C ARG A 37 1.85 -10.53 -5.00
N HIS A 38 1.81 -9.41 -4.28
CA HIS A 38 0.72 -9.09 -3.37
C HIS A 38 0.48 -7.57 -3.32
N ILE A 39 -0.71 -7.17 -2.90
CA ILE A 39 -1.13 -5.76 -2.81
C ILE A 39 -2.06 -5.56 -1.61
N GLY A 40 -2.00 -4.38 -1.00
CA GLY A 40 -2.86 -3.97 0.10
C GLY A 40 -3.10 -2.47 0.12
N ILE A 41 -3.98 -2.05 1.02
CA ILE A 41 -4.29 -0.65 1.29
C ILE A 41 -3.90 -0.33 2.73
N VAL A 42 -3.28 0.82 2.95
CA VAL A 42 -2.93 1.32 4.28
C VAL A 42 -4.20 1.72 5.03
N SER A 43 -4.36 1.19 6.24
CA SER A 43 -5.46 1.52 7.15
C SER A 43 -5.23 2.86 7.86
N ASP A 44 -6.31 3.44 8.38
CA ASP A 44 -6.26 4.51 9.38
C ASP A 44 -5.93 4.02 10.79
N LEU A 45 -6.08 2.72 11.07
CA LEU A 45 -5.64 2.07 12.30
C LEU A 45 -4.12 1.90 12.36
N ARG A 46 -3.57 2.02 13.56
CA ARG A 46 -2.14 1.88 13.84
C ARG A 46 -1.90 1.06 15.09
N ASP A 47 -0.76 0.39 15.14
CA ASP A 47 -0.27 -0.27 16.35
C ASP A 47 0.24 0.75 17.38
N ALA A 48 0.71 0.26 18.53
CA ALA A 48 1.27 1.12 19.58
C ALA A 48 2.56 1.88 19.17
N ASN A 49 3.23 1.44 18.10
CA ASN A 49 4.43 2.08 17.56
C ASN A 49 4.09 3.08 16.43
N GLY A 50 2.81 3.19 16.06
CA GLY A 50 2.36 4.02 14.94
C GLY A 50 2.48 3.35 13.57
N THR A 51 2.86 2.07 13.50
CA THR A 51 2.86 1.27 12.27
C THR A 51 1.42 1.11 11.80
N PRO A 52 1.08 1.49 10.56
CA PRO A 52 -0.29 1.34 10.08
C PRO A 52 -0.60 -0.12 9.78
N PHE A 53 -1.85 -0.49 10.05
CA PHE A 53 -2.38 -1.78 9.65
C PHE A 53 -2.56 -1.80 8.13
N ILE A 54 -2.56 -2.99 7.54
CA ILE A 54 -2.81 -3.19 6.12
C ILE A 54 -4.13 -3.92 5.95
N ILE A 55 -4.97 -3.41 5.07
CA ILE A 55 -6.18 -4.07 4.57
C ILE A 55 -5.79 -4.86 3.32
N HIS A 56 -5.84 -6.18 3.39
CA HIS A 56 -5.52 -7.07 2.26
C HIS A 56 -6.24 -8.42 2.38
N ASN A 57 -6.11 -9.29 1.38
CA ASN A 57 -6.69 -10.62 1.40
C ASN A 57 -5.63 -11.68 1.08
N MET A 58 -5.27 -12.47 2.08
CA MET A 58 -4.24 -13.51 2.01
C MET A 58 -4.57 -14.73 2.91
N GLY A 59 -5.85 -14.92 3.25
CA GLY A 59 -6.30 -16.03 4.09
C GLY A 59 -6.06 -15.84 5.60
N GLN A 60 -5.71 -14.63 6.02
CA GLN A 60 -5.52 -14.27 7.42
C GLN A 60 -6.86 -14.21 8.19
N PRO A 61 -6.85 -14.36 9.54
CA PRO A 61 -8.07 -14.31 10.35
C PRO A 61 -8.78 -12.94 10.34
N ARG A 62 -8.01 -11.84 10.23
CA ARG A 62 -8.51 -10.46 10.18
C ARG A 62 -7.98 -9.77 8.94
N ARG A 63 -8.86 -9.27 8.07
CA ARG A 63 -8.46 -8.65 6.79
C ARG A 63 -7.66 -7.35 6.95
N GLU A 64 -7.82 -6.70 8.09
CA GLU A 64 -7.07 -5.54 8.53
C GLU A 64 -6.16 -5.97 9.68
N GLU A 65 -4.86 -6.07 9.41
CA GLU A 65 -3.89 -6.61 10.35
C GLU A 65 -2.57 -5.86 10.31
N ASP A 66 -1.76 -6.08 11.35
CA ASP A 66 -0.43 -5.50 11.49
C ASP A 66 0.59 -6.22 10.60
N TYR A 67 0.33 -6.19 9.29
CA TYR A 67 1.09 -6.92 8.29
C TYR A 67 2.52 -6.37 8.16
N LEU A 68 2.74 -5.05 8.30
CA LEU A 68 4.07 -4.47 8.20
C LEU A 68 4.98 -4.85 9.38
N ALA A 69 4.44 -5.04 10.59
CA ALA A 69 5.21 -5.49 11.74
C ALA A 69 5.33 -7.03 11.81
N TYR A 70 4.57 -7.78 10.99
CA TYR A 70 4.61 -9.24 10.98
C TYR A 70 5.96 -9.75 10.43
N PRO A 71 6.73 -10.58 11.18
CA PRO A 71 8.09 -10.98 10.80
C PRO A 71 8.21 -11.77 9.48
N PHE A 72 7.11 -12.40 9.03
CA PHE A 72 7.07 -13.17 7.79
C PHE A 72 6.27 -12.45 6.69
N SER A 73 6.05 -11.15 6.85
CA SER A 73 5.41 -10.34 5.82
C SER A 73 6.28 -10.28 4.57
N MET A 74 5.61 -10.15 3.44
CA MET A 74 6.27 -9.82 2.19
C MET A 74 6.78 -8.37 2.28
N PRO A 75 8.01 -8.07 1.84
CA PRO A 75 8.54 -6.71 1.92
C PRO A 75 7.78 -5.78 0.95
N PRO A 76 7.49 -4.53 1.34
CA PRO A 76 6.93 -3.55 0.44
C PRO A 76 7.95 -3.22 -0.65
N THR A 77 7.51 -3.26 -1.90
CA THR A 77 8.31 -2.93 -3.09
C THR A 77 7.89 -1.64 -3.75
N ALA A 78 6.64 -1.21 -3.55
CA ALA A 78 6.18 0.11 -3.94
C ALA A 78 5.07 0.61 -3.03
N HIS A 79 4.95 1.94 -2.91
CA HIS A 79 3.99 2.61 -2.06
C HIS A 79 3.50 3.87 -2.80
N TYR A 80 2.19 4.01 -2.92
CA TYR A 80 1.55 4.99 -3.79
C TYR A 80 0.43 5.74 -3.07
N ARG A 81 0.35 7.05 -3.29
CA ARG A 81 -0.84 7.86 -2.96
C ARG A 81 -1.57 8.20 -4.23
N PHE A 82 -2.73 7.57 -4.42
CA PHE A 82 -3.57 7.77 -5.59
C PHE A 82 -4.61 8.86 -5.34
N ASP A 83 -4.65 9.84 -6.23
CA ASP A 83 -5.68 10.89 -6.24
C ASP A 83 -6.28 10.94 -7.65
N ALA A 84 -7.48 10.39 -7.79
CA ALA A 84 -8.18 10.32 -9.08
C ALA A 84 -8.43 11.70 -9.70
N SER A 85 -8.50 12.77 -8.89
CA SER A 85 -8.67 14.13 -9.42
C SER A 85 -7.46 14.63 -10.20
N GLN A 86 -6.28 14.03 -9.99
CA GLN A 86 -5.03 14.35 -10.67
C GLN A 86 -4.78 13.49 -11.91
N VAL A 87 -5.69 12.56 -12.22
CA VAL A 87 -5.55 11.65 -13.35
C VAL A 87 -6.43 12.13 -14.51
N PRO A 88 -5.90 12.21 -15.74
CA PRO A 88 -6.71 12.62 -16.90
C PRO A 88 -7.94 11.73 -17.06
N SER A 89 -9.10 12.34 -17.33
CA SER A 89 -10.39 11.64 -17.40
C SER A 89 -10.43 10.51 -18.43
N GLU A 90 -9.61 10.59 -19.48
CA GLU A 90 -9.45 9.59 -20.52
C GLU A 90 -8.76 8.30 -20.05
N VAL A 91 -8.01 8.37 -18.95
CA VAL A 91 -7.34 7.23 -18.32
C VAL A 91 -8.28 6.49 -17.35
N LEU A 92 -9.28 7.18 -16.79
CA LEU A 92 -10.21 6.63 -15.79
C LEU A 92 -11.49 6.01 -16.38
N ARG A 93 -11.53 5.77 -17.70
CA ARG A 93 -12.75 5.35 -18.42
C ARG A 93 -13.04 3.86 -18.34
#